data_AF-A0A4Q8TCX8-F1
#
_entry.id   AF-A0A4Q8TCX8-F1
#
_cell.length_a   1.000
_cell.length_b   1.000
_cell.length_c   1.000
_cell.angle_alpha   90.00
_cell.angle_beta   90.00
_cell.angle_gamma   90.00
#
_symmetry.space_group_name_H-M   'P 1'
#
loop_
_entity.id
_entity.type
_entity.pdbx_description
1 polymer ?
#
loop_
_entity_poly.entity_id
_entity_poly.type
_entity_poly.pdbx_seq_one_letter_code
_entity_poly.pdbx_strand_id
1 'polypeptide(L)'
;MSTEHNESAPKRHLPGHIVAALAQAGSPADSAGQSWDGRDLSGEGNPLHNFDKDDGSADAKVMAALTELQAGRGSELEVHKAMSSARVFVAVVAQLGEEAMGDHGFAADKEADMALVKIKAPDGRMALPIFTTVERLQAWHKEARPVAVFAPRAALSAVSEDCQLLVLDPGSEFTFVLRRPGVWNLAKQIEWIPSYQNQQIANLVQNATEGFTQLQAVKLAPGRGVGSRTKDGQVVLGGGSGPELNLQFVFAQGTSPSQAQEITSAIQGRLSQNSEFTEAVDSLELSLHSAPS
;
A
#
# COMPACT_ATOMS: atom_id res chain seq x y z
N MET A 1 17.87 44.68 -8.79
CA MET A 1 18.23 43.27 -9.00
C MET A 1 17.43 42.47 -7.99
N SER A 2 16.39 41.81 -8.49
CA SER A 2 15.32 41.19 -7.72
C SER A 2 15.78 39.85 -7.15
N THR A 3 15.55 39.61 -5.86
CA THR A 3 15.70 38.30 -5.23
C THR A 3 14.35 37.58 -5.27
N GLU A 4 14.36 36.40 -5.88
CA GLU A 4 13.23 35.52 -6.13
C GLU A 4 12.54 35.08 -4.83
N HIS A 5 11.21 35.04 -4.87
CA HIS A 5 10.34 34.48 -3.86
C HIS A 5 10.55 32.97 -3.76
N ASN A 6 10.79 32.46 -2.55
CA ASN A 6 10.69 31.04 -2.24
C ASN A 6 9.21 30.73 -1.94
N GLU A 7 8.55 29.99 -2.83
CA GLU A 7 7.16 29.54 -2.64
C GLU A 7 7.06 28.62 -1.42
N SER A 8 6.24 29.00 -0.44
CA SER A 8 5.88 28.16 0.70
C SER A 8 5.13 26.92 0.21
N ALA A 9 5.62 25.72 0.57
CA ALA A 9 4.91 24.47 0.30
C ALA A 9 3.49 24.48 0.90
N PRO A 10 2.48 23.88 0.24
CA PRO A 10 1.11 23.89 0.73
C PRO A 10 0.97 23.06 2.01
N LYS A 11 0.26 23.62 3.01
CA LYS A 11 -0.14 22.93 4.24
C LYS A 11 -0.94 21.67 3.89
N ARG A 12 -0.40 20.49 4.23
CA ARG A 12 -1.01 19.19 3.92
C ARG A 12 -2.16 18.91 4.89
N HIS A 13 -3.38 18.92 4.37
CA HIS A 13 -4.59 18.57 5.11
C HIS A 13 -4.82 17.06 5.02
N LEU A 14 -5.34 16.45 6.09
CA LEU A 14 -5.77 15.06 6.07
C LEU A 14 -6.78 14.79 4.95
N PRO A 15 -6.78 13.59 4.34
CA PRO A 15 -7.83 13.20 3.40
C PRO A 15 -9.21 13.35 4.05
N GLY A 16 -10.17 13.98 3.36
CA GLY A 16 -11.45 14.36 3.95
C GLY A 16 -12.22 13.19 4.57
N HIS A 17 -11.96 11.97 4.10
CA HIS A 17 -12.57 10.76 4.61
C HIS A 17 -11.95 10.28 5.94
N ILE A 18 -10.69 10.63 6.22
CA ILE A 18 -10.05 10.46 7.53
C ILE A 18 -10.36 11.63 8.46
N VAL A 19 -10.48 12.85 7.93
CA VAL A 19 -11.04 13.98 8.69
C VAL A 19 -12.41 13.61 9.25
N ALA A 20 -13.28 13.02 8.42
CA ALA A 20 -14.58 12.55 8.88
C ALA A 20 -14.50 11.48 9.98
N ALA A 21 -13.50 10.59 9.94
CA ALA A 21 -13.29 9.56 10.97
C ALA A 21 -12.69 10.14 12.27
N LEU A 22 -11.80 11.13 12.15
CA LEU A 22 -11.19 11.83 13.28
C LEU A 22 -12.15 12.80 13.97
N ALA A 23 -13.02 13.47 13.21
CA ALA A 23 -14.07 14.33 13.75
C ALA A 23 -15.06 13.53 14.63
N GLN A 24 -15.28 12.25 14.32
CA GLN A 24 -16.08 11.33 15.14
C GLN A 24 -15.34 10.87 16.41
N ALA A 25 -14.01 10.92 16.42
CA ALA A 25 -13.18 10.39 17.51
C ALA A 25 -12.87 11.40 18.62
N GLY A 26 -13.33 12.66 18.55
CA GLY A 26 -12.89 13.65 19.55
C GLY A 26 -13.54 15.04 19.63
N SER A 27 -14.70 15.33 19.03
CA SER A 27 -15.29 16.69 19.09
C SER A 27 -16.49 16.82 20.05
N PRO A 28 -16.58 17.91 20.86
CA PRO A 28 -17.70 18.22 21.77
C PRO A 28 -18.92 18.87 21.09
N ALA A 29 -18.88 19.05 19.76
CA ALA A 29 -20.01 19.45 18.93
C ALA A 29 -19.95 18.79 17.54
N ASP A 30 -21.06 18.81 16.80
CA ASP A 30 -21.13 18.34 15.42
C ASP A 30 -20.59 19.38 14.42
N SER A 31 -20.53 19.01 13.13
CA SER A 31 -20.11 19.89 12.02
C SER A 31 -21.06 21.06 11.74
N ALA A 32 -22.18 21.17 12.47
CA ALA A 32 -23.10 22.30 12.46
C ALA A 32 -22.99 23.17 13.74
N GLY A 33 -22.01 22.88 14.62
CA GLY A 33 -21.72 23.67 15.82
C GLY A 33 -22.69 23.42 16.99
N GLN A 34 -23.46 22.32 16.98
CA GLN A 34 -24.35 21.99 18.09
C GLN A 34 -23.66 21.15 19.16
N SER A 35 -23.77 21.58 20.42
CA SER A 35 -23.24 20.87 21.59
C SER A 35 -23.87 19.48 21.76
N TRP A 36 -23.05 18.49 22.10
CA TRP A 36 -23.49 17.11 22.37
C TRP A 36 -24.13 16.92 23.76
N ASP A 37 -24.06 17.94 24.63
CA ASP A 37 -24.45 17.79 26.03
C ASP A 37 -25.95 17.50 26.18
N GLY A 38 -26.30 16.33 26.73
CA GLY A 38 -27.68 15.93 27.03
C GLY A 38 -28.47 15.22 25.92
N ARG A 39 -27.86 14.77 24.83
CA ARG A 39 -28.55 13.90 23.83
C ARG A 39 -28.23 12.43 24.07
N ASP A 40 -29.27 11.60 24.10
CA ASP A 40 -29.12 10.14 24.10
C ASP A 40 -28.75 9.67 22.69
N LEU A 41 -27.48 9.30 22.51
CA LEU A 41 -26.90 8.85 21.25
C LEU A 41 -26.93 7.31 21.12
N SER A 42 -27.63 6.59 22.01
CA SER A 42 -27.70 5.13 22.01
C SER A 42 -28.75 4.52 21.05
N GLY A 43 -29.44 5.35 20.27
CA GLY A 43 -30.53 4.91 19.38
C GLY A 43 -30.08 4.24 18.07
N GLU A 44 -30.87 3.27 17.60
CA GLU A 44 -30.64 2.37 16.43
C GLU A 44 -30.56 3.06 15.03
N GLY A 45 -30.21 4.35 14.92
CA GLY A 45 -30.31 5.12 13.67
C GLY A 45 -29.13 6.03 13.31
N ASN A 46 -28.00 5.99 14.02
CA ASN A 46 -26.85 6.86 13.72
C ASN A 46 -25.92 6.23 12.66
N PRO A 47 -25.73 6.82 11.46
CA PRO A 47 -24.88 6.28 10.39
C PRO A 47 -23.37 6.40 10.65
N LEU A 48 -22.96 7.04 11.76
CA LEU A 48 -21.56 7.08 12.24
C LEU A 48 -21.23 5.86 13.12
N HIS A 49 -22.22 5.01 13.41
CA HIS A 49 -22.15 3.94 14.39
C HIS A 49 -21.75 2.59 13.76
N ASN A 50 -20.59 2.51 13.08
CA ASN A 50 -20.14 1.26 12.44
C ASN A 50 -19.02 0.51 13.19
N PHE A 51 -18.54 1.04 14.32
CA PHE A 51 -17.47 0.41 15.12
C PHE A 51 -17.62 0.62 16.64
N ASP A 52 -18.80 0.99 17.16
CA ASP A 52 -18.96 1.28 18.60
C ASP A 52 -18.86 0.03 19.49
N LYS A 53 -18.89 -1.15 18.87
CA LYS A 53 -18.59 -2.44 19.49
C LYS A 53 -17.24 -3.01 19.03
N ASP A 54 -16.43 -2.21 18.36
CA ASP A 54 -15.09 -2.58 17.96
C ASP A 54 -14.22 -2.71 19.21
N ASP A 55 -13.87 -3.93 19.53
CA ASP A 55 -13.07 -4.30 20.69
C ASP A 55 -11.57 -4.12 20.46
N GLY A 56 -11.18 -3.58 19.30
CA GLY A 56 -9.78 -3.39 18.94
C GLY A 56 -9.09 -4.64 18.37
N SER A 57 -9.79 -5.79 18.32
CA SER A 57 -9.21 -7.08 17.94
C SER A 57 -8.99 -7.22 16.43
N ALA A 58 -8.29 -8.26 15.98
CA ALA A 58 -8.05 -8.46 14.55
C ALA A 58 -9.27 -9.03 13.84
N ASP A 59 -9.48 -8.63 12.57
CA ASP A 59 -10.44 -9.31 11.70
C ASP A 59 -10.01 -10.78 11.48
N ALA A 60 -10.88 -11.73 11.83
CA ALA A 60 -10.58 -13.15 11.78
C ALA A 60 -10.24 -13.67 10.37
N LYS A 61 -10.84 -13.08 9.31
CA LYS A 61 -10.56 -13.49 7.92
C LYS A 61 -9.18 -13.02 7.49
N VAL A 62 -8.76 -11.82 7.89
CA VAL A 62 -7.42 -11.31 7.62
C VAL A 62 -6.38 -12.18 8.32
N MET A 63 -6.60 -12.52 9.60
CA MET A 63 -5.68 -13.38 10.34
C MET A 63 -5.58 -14.79 9.73
N ALA A 64 -6.72 -15.39 9.35
CA ALA A 64 -6.73 -16.69 8.70
C ALA A 64 -5.96 -16.68 7.36
N ALA A 65 -6.17 -15.65 6.53
CA ALA A 65 -5.46 -15.51 5.25
C ALA A 65 -3.94 -15.35 5.46
N LEU A 66 -3.52 -14.55 6.44
CA LEU A 66 -2.10 -14.39 6.79
C LEU A 66 -1.49 -15.70 7.32
N THR A 67 -2.23 -16.49 8.09
CA THR A 67 -1.79 -17.81 8.56
C THR A 67 -1.60 -18.80 7.42
N GLU A 68 -2.56 -18.89 6.49
CA GLU A 68 -2.44 -19.79 5.34
C GLU A 68 -1.31 -19.36 4.39
N LEU A 69 -1.11 -18.04 4.20
CA LEU A 69 0.01 -17.50 3.44
C LEU A 69 1.36 -17.89 4.07
N GLN A 70 1.52 -17.71 5.38
CA GLN A 70 2.74 -18.12 6.10
C GLN A 70 2.98 -19.62 6.06
N ALA A 71 1.90 -20.42 6.02
CA ALA A 71 1.99 -21.86 5.89
C ALA A 71 2.24 -22.34 4.45
N GLY A 72 2.33 -21.43 3.46
CA GLY A 72 2.53 -21.75 2.05
C GLY A 72 1.33 -22.43 1.38
N ARG A 73 0.16 -22.37 2.01
CA ARG A 73 -1.11 -22.92 1.49
C ARG A 73 -2.06 -21.86 0.95
N GLY A 74 -1.80 -20.60 1.29
CA GLY A 74 -2.53 -19.43 0.80
C GLY A 74 -1.71 -18.55 -0.14
N SER A 75 -2.31 -17.44 -0.53
CA SER A 75 -1.81 -16.50 -1.53
C SER A 75 -2.01 -15.04 -1.12
N GLU A 76 -1.24 -14.14 -1.73
CA GLU A 76 -1.39 -12.69 -1.53
C GLU A 76 -2.77 -12.17 -1.99
N LEU A 77 -3.36 -12.82 -3.00
CA LEU A 77 -4.74 -12.59 -3.44
C LEU A 77 -5.73 -12.81 -2.30
N GLU A 78 -5.59 -13.90 -1.53
CA GLU A 78 -6.51 -14.21 -0.44
C GLU A 78 -6.39 -13.21 0.72
N VAL A 79 -5.17 -12.72 1.00
CA VAL A 79 -4.96 -11.62 1.97
C VAL A 79 -5.63 -10.34 1.48
N HIS A 80 -5.42 -9.96 0.21
CA HIS A 80 -6.07 -8.79 -0.39
C HIS A 80 -7.61 -8.88 -0.33
N LYS A 81 -8.16 -10.05 -0.68
CA LYS A 81 -9.60 -10.32 -0.62
C LYS A 81 -10.13 -10.23 0.79
N ALA A 82 -9.44 -10.76 1.79
CA ALA A 82 -9.83 -10.61 3.19
C ALA A 82 -9.81 -9.13 3.63
N MET A 83 -8.81 -8.37 3.21
CA MET A 83 -8.71 -6.93 3.51
C MET A 83 -9.83 -6.11 2.86
N SER A 84 -10.41 -6.55 1.75
CA SER A 84 -11.41 -5.78 0.99
C SER A 84 -12.64 -5.34 1.80
N SER A 85 -12.96 -6.05 2.88
CA SER A 85 -14.05 -5.71 3.81
C SER A 85 -13.60 -5.52 5.26
N ALA A 86 -12.31 -5.68 5.55
CA ALA A 86 -11.81 -5.69 6.92
C ALA A 86 -11.66 -4.28 7.48
N ARG A 87 -11.90 -4.14 8.78
CA ARG A 87 -11.47 -2.98 9.55
C ARG A 87 -9.98 -3.12 9.88
N VAL A 88 -9.26 -2.03 9.68
CA VAL A 88 -7.86 -1.84 10.10
C VAL A 88 -7.73 -0.55 10.91
N PHE A 89 -6.61 -0.40 11.60
CA PHE A 89 -6.28 0.84 12.30
C PHE A 89 -5.18 1.59 11.57
N VAL A 90 -5.32 2.91 11.46
CA VAL A 90 -4.26 3.81 11.02
C VAL A 90 -3.77 4.65 12.19
N ALA A 91 -2.48 4.95 12.22
CA ALA A 91 -1.86 5.78 13.24
C ALA A 91 -1.99 7.26 12.87
N VAL A 92 -2.57 8.05 13.78
CA VAL A 92 -2.66 9.51 13.62
C VAL A 92 -1.97 10.19 14.80
N VAL A 93 -1.16 11.19 14.53
CA VAL A 93 -0.47 12.01 15.54
C VAL A 93 -0.87 13.47 15.39
N ALA A 94 -0.81 14.23 16.48
CA ALA A 94 -0.96 15.68 16.40
C ALA A 94 0.28 16.27 15.71
N GLN A 95 0.08 17.04 14.64
CA GLN A 95 1.11 17.87 14.06
C GLN A 95 1.13 19.18 14.84
N LEU A 96 2.26 19.49 15.49
CA LEU A 96 2.48 20.87 15.93
C LEU A 96 2.61 21.71 14.66
N GLY A 97 1.67 22.62 14.43
CA GLY A 97 1.79 23.59 13.36
C GLY A 97 3.13 24.31 13.50
N GLU A 98 3.92 24.36 12.42
CA GLU A 98 5.06 25.26 12.37
C GLU A 98 4.54 26.67 12.68
N GLU A 99 5.02 27.25 13.78
CA GLU A 99 4.74 28.63 14.16
C GLU A 99 5.29 29.54 13.04
N ALA A 100 4.45 29.86 12.07
CA ALA A 100 4.64 31.07 11.29
C ALA A 100 4.39 32.23 12.25
N MET A 101 5.46 32.74 12.87
CA MET A 101 5.47 34.05 13.55
C MET A 101 5.08 35.11 12.52
N GLY A 102 3.77 35.34 12.38
CA GLY A 102 3.22 36.54 11.78
C GLY A 102 3.25 37.66 12.81
N ASP A 103 3.76 38.82 12.43
CA ASP A 103 3.99 40.02 13.26
C ASP A 103 2.71 40.69 13.82
N HIS A 104 1.57 39.98 13.82
CA HIS A 104 0.29 40.45 14.31
C HIS A 104 -0.30 39.41 15.25
N GLY A 105 -0.14 39.65 16.55
CA GLY A 105 -0.64 38.82 17.65
C GLY A 105 -2.15 38.67 17.67
N PHE A 106 -2.66 37.77 16.83
CA PHE A 106 -3.93 37.09 17.04
C PHE A 106 -3.61 35.66 17.46
N ALA A 107 -4.17 35.23 18.60
CA ALA A 107 -4.15 33.84 18.99
C ALA A 107 -4.86 33.04 17.89
N ALA A 108 -4.08 32.39 17.03
CA ALA A 108 -4.61 31.41 16.10
C ALA A 108 -5.31 30.33 16.93
N ASP A 109 -6.59 30.13 16.64
CA ASP A 109 -7.39 29.09 17.26
C ASP A 109 -6.67 27.75 17.10
N LYS A 110 -6.44 27.05 18.20
CA LYS A 110 -5.58 25.86 18.28
C LYS A 110 -6.30 24.64 17.73
N GLU A 111 -6.60 24.63 16.44
CA GLU A 111 -6.85 23.38 15.73
C GLU A 111 -5.50 22.70 15.52
N ALA A 112 -5.21 21.69 16.35
CA ALA A 112 -4.07 20.82 16.12
C ALA A 112 -4.34 20.04 14.82
N ASP A 113 -3.61 20.37 13.75
CA ASP A 113 -3.63 19.61 12.51
C ASP A 113 -3.26 18.15 12.84
N MET A 114 -4.20 17.23 12.73
CA MET A 114 -3.90 15.80 12.92
C MET A 114 -3.25 15.29 11.63
N ALA A 115 -2.27 14.38 11.71
CA ALA A 115 -1.55 13.89 10.54
C ALA A 115 -1.45 12.36 10.56
N LEU A 116 -1.63 11.74 9.39
CA LEU A 116 -1.34 10.32 9.22
C LEU A 116 0.16 10.07 9.36
N VAL A 117 0.52 9.07 10.17
CA VAL A 117 1.91 8.62 10.24
C VAL A 117 2.23 7.86 8.95
N LYS A 118 3.32 8.26 8.27
CA LYS A 118 3.85 7.60 7.07
C LYS A 118 5.27 7.16 7.35
N ILE A 119 5.69 6.04 6.74
CA ILE A 119 7.06 5.54 6.82
C ILE A 119 7.69 5.49 5.44
N LYS A 120 9.02 5.44 5.41
CA LYS A 120 9.78 5.21 4.18
C LYS A 120 10.26 3.77 4.18
N ALA A 121 9.87 3.00 3.17
CA ALA A 121 10.36 1.64 2.98
C ALA A 121 11.87 1.65 2.62
N PRO A 122 12.59 0.52 2.77
CA PRO A 122 14.02 0.47 2.46
C PRO A 122 14.37 0.81 1.00
N ASP A 123 13.42 0.62 0.08
CA ASP A 123 13.55 1.02 -1.34
C ASP A 123 13.24 2.51 -1.60
N GLY A 124 12.96 3.26 -0.54
CA GLY A 124 12.71 4.69 -0.56
C GLY A 124 11.27 5.10 -0.83
N ARG A 125 10.36 4.16 -1.11
CA ARG A 125 8.94 4.48 -1.33
C ARG A 125 8.26 4.87 -0.01
N MET A 126 7.32 5.81 -0.11
CA MET A 126 6.44 6.14 1.00
C MET A 126 5.40 5.04 1.20
N ALA A 127 5.14 4.70 2.46
CA ALA A 127 4.22 3.65 2.86
C ALA A 127 3.31 4.15 3.98
N LEU A 128 2.05 3.71 3.95
CA LEU A 128 1.11 3.89 5.03
C LEU A 128 1.11 2.63 5.92
N PRO A 129 1.59 2.70 7.17
CA PRO A 129 1.44 1.62 8.13
C PRO A 129 -0.05 1.47 8.51
N ILE A 130 -0.54 0.24 8.46
CA ILE A 130 -1.88 -0.16 8.89
C ILE A 130 -1.77 -1.31 9.87
N PHE A 131 -2.73 -1.43 10.78
CA PHE A 131 -2.65 -2.40 11.88
C PHE A 131 -3.91 -3.23 11.98
N THR A 132 -3.75 -4.52 12.28
CA THR A 132 -4.87 -5.43 12.52
C THR A 132 -5.51 -5.20 13.89
N THR A 133 -4.73 -4.76 14.88
CA THR A 133 -5.21 -4.48 16.24
C THR A 133 -4.73 -3.14 16.79
N VAL A 134 -5.43 -2.62 17.80
CA VAL A 134 -5.01 -1.42 18.54
C VAL A 134 -3.70 -1.66 19.29
N GLU A 135 -3.54 -2.83 19.90
CA GLU A 135 -2.34 -3.18 20.69
C GLU A 135 -1.09 -3.17 19.82
N ARG A 136 -1.19 -3.69 18.58
CA ARG A 136 -0.07 -3.67 17.63
C ARG A 136 0.32 -2.25 17.23
N LEU A 137 -0.66 -1.38 16.99
CA LEU A 137 -0.43 0.03 16.69
C LEU A 137 0.26 0.74 17.86
N GLN A 138 -0.25 0.57 19.07
CA GLN A 138 0.29 1.22 20.27
C GLN A 138 1.68 0.70 20.65
N ALA A 139 1.94 -0.60 20.43
CA ALA A 139 3.27 -1.17 20.61
C ALA A 139 4.27 -0.58 19.60
N TRP A 140 3.82 -0.28 18.39
CA TRP A 140 4.63 0.32 17.33
C TRP A 140 4.88 1.82 17.54
N HIS A 141 3.86 2.60 17.93
CA HIS A 141 3.95 4.04 18.16
C HIS A 141 3.07 4.50 19.31
N LYS A 142 3.67 4.59 20.51
CA LYS A 142 2.96 4.84 21.79
C LYS A 142 2.13 6.13 21.83
N GLU A 143 2.56 7.16 21.11
CA GLU A 143 1.89 8.47 21.09
C GLU A 143 0.81 8.58 19.99
N ALA A 144 0.69 7.58 19.12
CA ALA A 144 -0.27 7.61 18.04
C ALA A 144 -1.67 7.25 18.55
N ARG A 145 -2.67 7.97 18.05
CA ARG A 145 -4.08 7.63 18.25
C ARG A 145 -4.51 6.62 17.19
N PRO A 146 -5.05 5.46 17.57
CA PRO A 146 -5.60 4.51 16.63
C PRO A 146 -6.92 5.04 16.06
N VAL A 147 -7.06 4.99 14.73
CA VAL A 147 -8.32 5.31 14.05
C VAL A 147 -8.77 4.10 13.24
N ALA A 148 -9.95 3.57 13.58
CA ALA A 148 -10.58 2.48 12.86
C ALA A 148 -11.09 2.94 11.49
N VAL A 149 -10.70 2.25 10.43
CA VAL A 149 -11.17 2.47 9.06
C VAL A 149 -11.26 1.15 8.32
N PHE A 150 -12.14 1.05 7.33
CA PHE A 150 -12.07 -0.07 6.38
C PHE A 150 -10.77 0.00 5.57
N ALA A 151 -10.10 -1.13 5.34
CA ALA A 151 -8.83 -1.18 4.61
C ALA A 151 -8.87 -0.50 3.21
N PRO A 152 -9.96 -0.58 2.43
CA PRO A 152 -10.11 0.17 1.18
C PRO A 152 -10.02 1.69 1.35
N ARG A 153 -10.54 2.20 2.47
CA ARG A 153 -10.49 3.62 2.83
C ARG A 153 -9.07 4.02 3.27
N ALA A 154 -8.36 3.14 3.98
CA ALA A 154 -6.93 3.32 4.24
C ALA A 154 -6.09 3.31 2.95
N ALA A 155 -6.41 2.43 2.00
CA ALA A 155 -5.76 2.40 0.69
C ALA A 155 -5.99 3.69 -0.10
N LEU A 156 -7.23 4.22 -0.09
CA LEU A 156 -7.53 5.52 -0.69
C LEU A 156 -6.71 6.64 -0.05
N SER A 157 -6.59 6.66 1.28
CA SER A 157 -5.70 7.61 1.97
C SER A 157 -4.26 7.48 1.52
N ALA A 158 -3.74 6.25 1.42
CA ALA A 158 -2.38 6.02 0.99
C ALA A 158 -2.14 6.63 -0.39
N VAL A 159 -3.05 6.41 -1.34
CA VAL A 159 -2.97 7.01 -2.68
C VAL A 159 -3.02 8.54 -2.61
N SER A 160 -3.93 9.13 -1.85
CA SER A 160 -4.02 10.60 -1.68
C SER A 160 -2.80 11.22 -1.01
N GLU A 161 -2.05 10.44 -0.25
CA GLU A 161 -0.87 10.87 0.52
C GLU A 161 0.45 10.52 -0.17
N ASP A 162 0.40 10.14 -1.45
CA ASP A 162 1.52 9.67 -2.28
C ASP A 162 2.26 8.44 -1.70
N CYS A 163 1.60 7.67 -0.83
CA CYS A 163 2.06 6.37 -0.39
C CYS A 163 1.82 5.31 -1.47
N GLN A 164 2.88 4.58 -1.81
CA GLN A 164 2.83 3.52 -2.81
C GLN A 164 2.60 2.13 -2.19
N LEU A 165 2.71 2.02 -0.86
CA LEU A 165 2.63 0.76 -0.12
C LEU A 165 1.65 0.89 1.06
N LEU A 166 0.93 -0.20 1.35
CA LEU A 166 0.37 -0.44 2.67
C LEU A 166 1.24 -1.47 3.39
N VAL A 167 1.65 -1.16 4.61
CA VAL A 167 2.47 -2.06 5.43
C VAL A 167 1.62 -2.51 6.62
N LEU A 168 1.20 -3.77 6.60
CA LEU A 168 0.33 -4.36 7.62
C LEU A 168 1.17 -4.88 8.79
N ASP A 169 0.87 -4.38 9.99
CA ASP A 169 1.53 -4.71 11.25
C ASP A 169 3.07 -4.62 11.20
N PRO A 170 3.64 -3.45 10.87
CA PRO A 170 5.08 -3.26 10.83
C PRO A 170 5.74 -3.63 12.15
N GLY A 171 6.82 -4.43 12.08
CA GLY A 171 7.59 -4.86 13.25
C GLY A 171 6.98 -6.03 14.01
N SER A 172 5.86 -6.60 13.53
CA SER A 172 5.36 -7.89 14.01
C SER A 172 6.20 -9.06 13.48
N GLU A 173 5.90 -10.29 13.94
CA GLU A 173 6.59 -11.51 13.52
C GLU A 173 6.59 -11.69 11.99
N PHE A 174 5.47 -11.34 11.35
CA PHE A 174 5.29 -11.34 9.91
C PHE A 174 4.62 -10.03 9.48
N THR A 175 5.36 -9.20 8.77
CA THR A 175 4.85 -7.98 8.14
C THR A 175 4.46 -8.27 6.71
N PHE A 176 3.21 -7.98 6.35
CA PHE A 176 2.73 -8.08 4.97
C PHE A 176 2.74 -6.71 4.30
N VAL A 177 3.23 -6.63 3.07
CA VAL A 177 3.35 -5.40 2.30
C VAL A 177 2.52 -5.51 1.03
N LEU A 178 1.44 -4.74 0.96
CA LEU A 178 0.65 -4.59 -0.24
C LEU A 178 1.30 -3.52 -1.13
N ARG A 179 1.74 -3.93 -2.32
CA ARG A 179 2.43 -3.08 -3.31
C ARG A 179 1.46 -2.22 -4.10
N ARG A 180 1.98 -1.25 -4.87
CA ARG A 180 1.20 -0.21 -5.56
C ARG A 180 -0.01 -0.79 -6.31
N PRO A 181 0.10 -1.77 -7.24
CA PRO A 181 -1.08 -2.31 -7.92
C PRO A 181 -2.15 -2.84 -6.96
N GLY A 182 -1.73 -3.54 -5.90
CA GLY A 182 -2.63 -4.04 -4.85
C GLY A 182 -3.29 -2.94 -4.03
N VAL A 183 -2.56 -1.87 -3.66
CA VAL A 183 -3.12 -0.70 -2.96
C VAL A 183 -4.19 -0.02 -3.82
N TRP A 184 -3.88 0.23 -5.10
CA TRP A 184 -4.82 0.85 -6.03
C TRP A 184 -6.08 0.01 -6.23
N ASN A 185 -5.93 -1.30 -6.41
CA ASN A 185 -7.07 -2.20 -6.58
C ASN A 185 -7.90 -2.33 -5.29
N LEU A 186 -7.26 -2.36 -4.12
CA LEU A 186 -7.95 -2.35 -2.83
C LEU A 186 -8.80 -1.08 -2.66
N ALA A 187 -8.24 0.09 -3.00
CA ALA A 187 -8.95 1.37 -2.97
C ALA A 187 -10.13 1.40 -3.95
N LYS A 188 -9.96 0.81 -5.15
CA LYS A 188 -11.01 0.69 -6.17
C LYS A 188 -12.03 -0.41 -5.87
N GLN A 189 -11.83 -1.22 -4.83
CA GLN A 189 -12.65 -2.40 -4.53
C GLN A 189 -12.68 -3.42 -5.67
N ILE A 190 -11.54 -3.58 -6.34
CA ILE A 190 -11.34 -4.56 -7.42
C ILE A 190 -10.37 -5.62 -6.90
N GLU A 191 -10.61 -6.88 -7.25
CA GLU A 191 -9.71 -7.98 -6.89
C GLU A 191 -8.31 -7.74 -7.47
N TRP A 192 -7.27 -8.09 -6.70
CA TRP A 192 -5.89 -7.97 -7.13
C TRP A 192 -5.19 -9.32 -7.14
N ILE A 193 -4.58 -9.63 -8.28
CA ILE A 193 -3.71 -10.79 -8.46
C ILE A 193 -2.28 -10.26 -8.68
N PRO A 194 -1.27 -10.74 -7.93
CA PRO A 194 0.12 -10.37 -8.15
C PRO A 194 0.55 -10.60 -9.61
N SER A 195 1.41 -9.73 -10.14
CA SER A 195 1.76 -9.73 -11.56
C SER A 195 2.33 -11.06 -12.06
N TYR A 196 3.12 -11.76 -11.23
CA TYR A 196 3.68 -13.10 -11.55
C TYR A 196 2.68 -14.25 -11.45
N GLN A 197 1.46 -14.02 -10.97
CA GLN A 197 0.35 -14.99 -10.96
C GLN A 197 -0.77 -14.62 -11.94
N ASN A 198 -0.67 -13.47 -12.62
CA ASN A 198 -1.74 -12.95 -13.45
C ASN A 198 -1.63 -13.42 -14.91
N GLN A 199 -2.61 -14.20 -15.36
CA GLN A 199 -2.65 -14.74 -16.72
C GLN A 199 -2.78 -13.66 -17.80
N GLN A 200 -3.46 -12.54 -17.53
CA GLN A 200 -3.54 -11.44 -18.49
C GLN A 200 -2.15 -10.83 -18.72
N ILE A 201 -1.37 -10.65 -17.67
CA ILE A 201 0.02 -10.17 -17.77
C ILE A 201 0.90 -11.16 -18.52
N ALA A 202 0.73 -12.46 -18.27
CA ALA A 202 1.43 -13.49 -19.05
C ALA A 202 1.10 -13.40 -20.55
N ASN A 203 -0.16 -13.15 -20.91
CA ASN A 203 -0.57 -12.99 -22.32
C ASN A 203 0.03 -11.71 -22.94
N LEU A 204 0.06 -10.60 -22.21
CA LEU A 204 0.69 -9.35 -22.68
C LEU A 204 2.19 -9.54 -22.94
N VAL A 205 2.88 -10.24 -22.03
CA VAL A 205 4.29 -10.61 -22.21
C VAL A 205 4.45 -11.50 -23.43
N GLN A 206 3.61 -12.53 -23.60
CA GLN A 206 3.67 -13.41 -24.75
C GLN A 206 3.49 -12.65 -26.08
N ASN A 207 2.50 -11.76 -26.18
CA ASN A 207 2.28 -10.94 -27.37
C ASN A 207 3.49 -10.02 -27.66
N ALA A 208 4.13 -9.47 -26.62
CA ALA A 208 5.32 -8.65 -26.80
C ALA A 208 6.52 -9.43 -27.39
N THR A 209 6.54 -10.76 -27.29
CA THR A 209 7.61 -11.62 -27.82
C THR A 209 7.47 -11.95 -29.32
N GLU A 210 6.36 -11.56 -29.96
CA GLU A 210 6.12 -11.89 -31.37
C GLU A 210 7.24 -11.36 -32.29
N GLY A 211 7.70 -12.22 -33.20
CA GLY A 211 8.75 -11.92 -34.18
C GLY A 211 10.18 -12.21 -33.73
N PHE A 212 10.41 -12.67 -32.49
CA PHE A 212 11.75 -13.02 -32.00
C PHE A 212 11.98 -14.53 -32.01
N THR A 213 12.53 -15.08 -33.09
CA THR A 213 12.72 -16.54 -33.25
C THR A 213 13.81 -17.14 -32.36
N GLN A 214 14.74 -16.32 -31.87
CA GLN A 214 15.80 -16.74 -30.95
C GLN A 214 15.32 -16.87 -29.50
N LEU A 215 14.14 -16.35 -29.19
CA LEU A 215 13.54 -16.39 -27.86
C LEU A 215 12.58 -17.58 -27.78
N GLN A 216 12.90 -18.57 -26.95
CA GLN A 216 12.08 -19.77 -26.79
C GLN A 216 10.89 -19.53 -25.85
N ALA A 217 11.11 -18.80 -24.77
CA ALA A 217 10.07 -18.50 -23.78
C ALA A 217 10.43 -17.26 -22.95
N VAL A 218 9.40 -16.61 -22.42
CA VAL A 218 9.53 -15.68 -21.29
C VAL A 218 8.65 -16.19 -20.15
N LYS A 219 9.27 -16.50 -19.01
CA LYS A 219 8.53 -16.95 -17.82
C LYS A 219 8.37 -15.80 -16.85
N LEU A 220 7.20 -15.73 -16.22
CA LEU A 220 6.92 -14.81 -15.13
C LEU A 220 7.25 -15.54 -13.82
N ALA A 221 8.03 -14.90 -12.96
CA ALA A 221 8.36 -15.43 -11.65
C ALA A 221 8.31 -14.31 -10.59
N PRO A 222 8.09 -14.66 -9.31
CA PRO A 222 8.29 -13.71 -8.23
C PRO A 222 9.70 -13.12 -8.29
N GLY A 223 9.78 -11.80 -8.27
CA GLY A 223 11.04 -11.08 -8.16
C GLY A 223 11.64 -11.19 -6.77
N ARG A 224 12.92 -10.83 -6.63
CA ARG A 224 13.63 -10.90 -5.35
C ARG A 224 12.98 -10.09 -4.22
N GLY A 225 12.18 -9.09 -4.56
CA GLY A 225 11.43 -8.27 -3.59
C GLY A 225 10.10 -8.87 -3.16
N VAL A 226 9.65 -9.99 -3.71
CA VAL A 226 8.39 -10.61 -3.26
C VAL A 226 8.58 -11.32 -1.92
N GLY A 227 9.73 -11.98 -1.74
CA GLY A 227 10.04 -12.68 -0.51
C GLY A 227 10.23 -11.74 0.67
N SER A 228 9.45 -11.96 1.72
CA SER A 228 9.67 -11.39 3.06
C SER A 228 10.17 -12.50 4.00
N ARG A 229 10.62 -12.13 5.20
CA ARG A 229 11.08 -13.08 6.20
C ARG A 229 10.32 -12.90 7.50
N THR A 230 9.85 -13.99 8.09
CA THR A 230 9.40 -13.98 9.48
C THR A 230 10.58 -13.75 10.41
N LYS A 231 10.32 -13.40 11.67
CA LYS A 231 11.37 -13.23 12.69
C LYS A 231 12.28 -14.45 12.85
N ASP A 232 11.74 -15.65 12.65
CA ASP A 232 12.48 -16.93 12.74
C ASP A 232 13.18 -17.32 11.42
N GLY A 233 13.10 -16.45 10.39
CA GLY A 233 13.86 -16.57 9.15
C GLY A 233 13.15 -17.31 8.01
N GLN A 234 11.91 -17.78 8.23
CA GLN A 234 11.10 -18.42 7.18
C GLN A 234 10.80 -17.42 6.07
N VAL A 235 10.99 -17.84 4.81
CA VAL A 235 10.63 -17.02 3.65
C VAL A 235 9.14 -17.17 3.36
N VAL A 236 8.44 -16.04 3.30
CA VAL A 236 7.00 -15.98 3.03
C VAL A 236 6.75 -14.94 1.94
N LEU A 237 5.89 -15.24 0.97
CA LEU A 237 5.45 -14.25 -0.04
C LEU A 237 4.58 -13.18 0.64
N GLY A 238 4.51 -11.97 0.08
CA GLY A 238 3.83 -10.86 0.74
C GLY A 238 4.69 -9.62 0.93
N GLY A 239 5.80 -9.51 0.20
CA GLY A 239 6.50 -8.26 -0.05
C GLY A 239 7.68 -7.97 0.89
N GLY A 240 8.88 -8.15 0.35
CA GLY A 240 10.14 -7.57 0.84
C GLY A 240 10.59 -6.35 0.01
N SER A 241 11.84 -5.95 0.20
CA SER A 241 12.42 -4.83 -0.56
C SER A 241 12.91 -5.27 -1.94
N GLY A 242 12.60 -4.51 -2.98
CA GLY A 242 13.07 -4.75 -4.35
C GLY A 242 11.99 -5.11 -5.36
N PRO A 243 12.39 -5.62 -6.55
CA PRO A 243 11.51 -5.93 -7.68
C PRO A 243 10.41 -6.96 -7.38
N GLU A 244 9.21 -6.71 -7.91
CA GLU A 244 8.06 -7.62 -7.79
C GLU A 244 8.05 -8.70 -8.87
N LEU A 245 8.26 -8.34 -10.14
CA LEU A 245 8.17 -9.26 -11.26
C LEU A 245 9.56 -9.55 -11.82
N ASN A 246 9.92 -10.82 -11.92
CA ASN A 246 11.07 -11.27 -12.69
C ASN A 246 10.60 -11.86 -14.02
N LEU A 247 10.97 -11.22 -15.13
CA LEU A 247 10.82 -11.80 -16.47
C LEU A 247 12.07 -12.59 -16.83
N GLN A 248 11.90 -13.91 -16.92
CA GLN A 248 12.97 -14.85 -17.23
C GLN A 248 12.95 -15.18 -18.72
N PHE A 249 13.84 -14.58 -19.48
CA PHE A 249 14.01 -14.81 -20.92
C PHE A 249 14.85 -16.06 -21.14
N VAL A 250 14.31 -17.02 -21.89
CA VAL A 250 15.00 -18.26 -22.25
C VAL A 250 15.32 -18.21 -23.74
N PHE A 251 16.60 -18.02 -24.05
CA PHE A 251 17.09 -17.93 -25.42
C PHE A 251 17.55 -19.29 -25.95
N ALA A 252 17.42 -19.48 -27.26
CA ALA A 252 17.95 -20.65 -27.94
C ALA A 252 19.48 -20.72 -27.80
N GLN A 253 20.02 -21.95 -27.79
CA GLN A 253 21.46 -22.15 -27.74
C GLN A 253 22.17 -21.46 -28.91
N GLY A 254 23.33 -20.87 -28.63
CA GLY A 254 24.11 -20.12 -29.61
C GLY A 254 23.65 -18.68 -29.84
N THR A 255 22.57 -18.22 -29.18
CA THR A 255 22.20 -16.80 -29.19
C THR A 255 23.30 -15.98 -28.54
N SER A 256 23.79 -14.95 -29.22
CA SER A 256 24.85 -14.10 -28.66
C SER A 256 24.32 -13.21 -27.53
N PRO A 257 25.16 -12.81 -26.56
CA PRO A 257 24.74 -11.89 -25.49
C PRO A 257 24.22 -10.55 -26.01
N SER A 258 24.80 -10.00 -27.08
CA SER A 258 24.33 -8.74 -27.68
C SER A 258 22.94 -8.89 -28.29
N GLN A 259 22.71 -9.98 -29.02
CA GLN A 259 21.40 -10.27 -29.60
C GLN A 259 20.35 -10.50 -28.52
N ALA A 260 20.68 -11.22 -27.45
CA ALA A 260 19.78 -11.42 -26.32
C ALA A 260 19.42 -10.09 -25.63
N GLN A 261 20.38 -9.18 -25.47
CA GLN A 261 20.14 -7.83 -24.91
C GLN A 261 19.27 -6.97 -25.82
N GLU A 262 19.51 -6.99 -27.13
CA GLU A 262 18.71 -6.27 -28.13
C GLU A 262 17.24 -6.72 -28.12
N ILE A 263 17.01 -8.05 -28.14
CA ILE A 263 15.67 -8.64 -28.07
C ILE A 263 14.98 -8.27 -26.75
N THR A 264 15.69 -8.41 -25.63
CA THR A 264 15.17 -8.08 -24.29
C THR A 264 14.76 -6.60 -24.22
N SER A 265 15.60 -5.70 -24.72
CA SER A 265 15.33 -4.25 -24.73
C SER A 265 14.14 -3.90 -25.62
N ALA A 266 14.01 -4.55 -26.78
CA ALA A 266 12.88 -4.36 -27.67
C ALA A 266 11.55 -4.81 -27.02
N ILE A 267 11.55 -5.95 -26.32
CA ILE A 267 10.38 -6.47 -25.60
C ILE A 267 10.03 -5.54 -24.43
N GLN A 268 11.02 -5.10 -23.65
CA GLN A 268 10.81 -4.12 -22.58
C GLN A 268 10.21 -2.82 -23.13
N GLY A 269 10.68 -2.36 -24.29
CA GLY A 269 10.13 -1.20 -24.99
C GLY A 269 8.67 -1.39 -25.40
N ARG A 270 8.26 -2.58 -25.86
CA ARG A 270 6.85 -2.88 -26.17
C ARG A 270 5.99 -2.91 -24.91
N LEU A 271 6.47 -3.52 -23.84
CA LEU A 271 5.75 -3.64 -22.57
C LEU A 271 5.58 -2.29 -21.87
N SER A 272 6.57 -1.39 -21.94
CA SER A 272 6.48 -0.06 -21.32
C SER A 272 5.46 0.86 -22.00
N GLN A 273 5.08 0.56 -23.25
CA GLN A 273 4.02 1.28 -23.98
C GLN A 273 2.63 0.67 -23.75
N ASN A 274 2.53 -0.48 -23.05
CA ASN A 274 1.27 -1.12 -22.74
C ASN A 274 0.77 -0.68 -21.36
N SER A 275 -0.30 0.12 -21.33
CA SER A 275 -0.84 0.69 -20.09
C SER A 275 -1.28 -0.38 -19.08
N GLU A 276 -1.93 -1.45 -19.55
CA GLU A 276 -2.38 -2.57 -18.71
C GLU A 276 -1.19 -3.23 -18.00
N PHE A 277 -0.08 -3.46 -18.70
CA PHE A 277 1.14 -3.99 -18.11
C PHE A 277 1.74 -3.01 -17.09
N THR A 278 1.88 -1.72 -17.45
CA THR A 278 2.50 -0.72 -16.57
C THR A 278 1.69 -0.46 -15.30
N GLU A 279 0.35 -0.54 -15.37
CA GLU A 279 -0.51 -0.36 -14.22
C GLU A 279 -0.44 -1.56 -13.27
N ALA A 280 -0.40 -2.77 -13.82
CA ALA A 280 -0.45 -4.03 -13.06
C ALA A 280 0.88 -4.48 -12.48
N VAL A 281 2.03 -4.05 -13.04
CA VAL A 281 3.37 -4.44 -12.56
C VAL A 281 3.96 -3.35 -11.68
N ASP A 282 4.29 -3.67 -10.43
CA ASP A 282 4.86 -2.71 -9.47
C ASP A 282 6.30 -2.32 -9.85
N SER A 283 7.14 -3.32 -10.10
CA SER A 283 8.54 -3.16 -10.42
C SER A 283 9.08 -4.42 -11.12
N LEU A 284 10.06 -4.22 -12.00
CA LEU A 284 10.52 -5.24 -12.94
C LEU A 284 12.01 -5.54 -12.73
N GLU A 285 12.37 -6.82 -12.77
CA GLU A 285 13.72 -7.31 -13.02
C GLU A 285 13.72 -8.31 -14.18
N LEU A 286 14.86 -8.42 -14.84
CA LEU A 286 15.01 -9.27 -16.03
C LEU A 286 16.12 -10.28 -15.76
N SER A 287 15.88 -11.53 -16.11
CA SER A 287 16.88 -12.61 -16.04
C SER A 287 17.03 -13.23 -17.42
N LEU A 288 18.27 -13.44 -17.85
CA LEU A 288 18.59 -14.02 -19.16
C LEU A 288 19.17 -15.41 -18.95
N HIS A 289 18.57 -16.40 -19.60
CA HIS A 289 18.97 -17.80 -19.51
C HIS A 289 19.18 -18.38 -20.91
N SER A 290 20.10 -19.34 -21.02
CA SER A 290 20.21 -20.20 -22.20
C SER A 290 19.34 -21.45 -21.99
N ALA A 291 18.70 -21.91 -23.05
CA ALA A 291 17.97 -23.18 -23.05
C ALA A 291 18.87 -24.34 -22.63
N PRO A 292 18.36 -25.29 -21.82
CA PRO A 292 19.10 -26.52 -21.50
C PRO A 292 19.39 -27.32 -22.78
N SER A 293 20.48 -28.07 -22.76
CA SER A 293 20.89 -28.98 -23.86
C SER A 293 19.99 -30.19 -23.99
#